data_AF-A0A643EZU0-F1
#
_entry.id   AF-A0A643EZU0-F1
#
_cell.length_a   1.000
_cell.length_b   1.000
_cell.length_c   1.000
_cell.angle_alpha   90.00
_cell.angle_beta   90.00
_cell.angle_gamma   90.00
#
_symmetry.space_group_name_H-M   'P 1'
#
loop_
_entity.id
_entity.type
_entity.pdbx_description
1 polymer ?
#
loop_
_entity_poly.entity_id
_entity_poly.type
_entity_poly.pdbx_seq_one_letter_code
_entity_poly.pdbx_strand_id
1 'polypeptide(L)'
;MTAPAKTDFTILGMYVDRQRMCSCMREIDVARICAIPADDVRRVISGKRVGTESLQALCNWLERPTSFFEIQELTNRRKAFP
;
A
#
# COMPACT_ATOMS: atom_id res chain seq x y z
N MET A 1 -4.10 19.39 17.44
CA MET A 1 -4.31 17.92 17.46
C MET A 1 -4.30 17.44 16.02
N THR A 2 -3.16 16.97 15.54
CA THR A 2 -3.01 16.37 14.20
C THR A 2 -3.76 15.04 14.20
N ALA A 3 -4.77 14.91 13.34
CA ALA A 3 -5.46 13.63 13.14
C ALA A 3 -4.42 12.56 12.79
N PRO A 4 -4.52 11.33 13.34
CA PRO A 4 -3.57 10.28 13.02
C PRO A 4 -3.55 10.10 11.51
N ALA A 5 -2.35 10.15 10.93
CA ALA A 5 -2.15 10.00 9.50
C ALA A 5 -2.74 8.65 9.09
N LYS A 6 -3.85 8.72 8.36
CA LYS A 6 -4.59 7.53 7.95
C LYS A 6 -4.01 7.11 6.62
N THR A 7 -3.40 5.92 6.58
CA THR A 7 -2.94 5.31 5.34
C THR A 7 -4.13 5.07 4.42
N ASP A 8 -4.01 5.48 3.16
CA ASP A 8 -4.97 5.18 2.12
C ASP A 8 -4.68 3.79 1.54
N PHE A 9 -5.36 2.78 2.10
CA PHE A 9 -5.23 1.40 1.65
C PHE A 9 -5.75 1.19 0.22
N THR A 10 -6.58 2.09 -0.30
CA THR A 10 -7.04 2.03 -1.70
C THR A 10 -5.89 2.29 -2.65
N ILE A 11 -5.13 3.36 -2.39
CA ILE A 11 -3.97 3.74 -3.20
C ILE A 11 -2.85 2.73 -3.03
N LEU A 12 -2.57 2.29 -1.79
CA LEU A 12 -1.63 1.21 -1.55
C LEU A 12 -2.01 -0.05 -2.35
N GLY A 13 -3.29 -0.45 -2.29
CA GLY A 13 -3.84 -1.57 -3.06
C GLY A 13 -3.58 -1.45 -4.55
N MET A 14 -3.85 -0.27 -5.13
CA MET A 14 -3.58 0.00 -6.54
C MET A 14 -2.09 -0.13 -6.90
N TYR A 15 -1.18 0.34 -6.04
CA TYR A 15 0.26 0.22 -6.28
C TYR A 15 0.74 -1.23 -6.20
N VAL A 16 0.29 -1.97 -5.19
CA VAL A 16 0.59 -3.41 -5.04
C VAL A 16 0.06 -4.19 -6.24
N ASP A 17 -1.17 -3.90 -6.66
CA ASP A 17 -1.82 -4.54 -7.82
C ASP A 17 -1.10 -4.23 -9.14
N ARG A 18 -0.69 -2.96 -9.32
CA ARG A 18 0.07 -2.55 -10.49
C ARG A 18 1.45 -3.22 -10.54
N GLN A 19 2.20 -3.22 -9.43
CA GLN A 19 3.54 -3.79 -9.39
C GLN A 19 3.51 -5.29 -9.62
N ARG A 20 2.56 -6.02 -9.00
CA ARG A 20 2.43 -7.48 -9.27
C ARG A 20 2.14 -7.74 -10.75
N MET A 21 1.30 -6.94 -11.40
CA MET A 21 0.97 -7.13 -12.82
C MET A 21 2.17 -6.83 -13.72
N CYS A 22 2.89 -5.73 -13.45
CA CYS A 22 4.11 -5.40 -14.20
C CYS A 22 5.21 -6.46 -14.07
N SER A 23 5.26 -7.17 -12.94
CA SER A 23 6.20 -8.26 -12.70
C SER A 23 5.65 -9.65 -13.02
N CYS A 24 4.45 -9.76 -13.62
CA CYS A 24 3.77 -11.02 -13.91
C CYS A 24 3.62 -11.97 -12.69
N MET A 25 3.44 -11.40 -11.50
CA MET A 25 3.32 -12.12 -10.23
C MET A 25 1.87 -12.33 -9.84
N ARG A 26 1.57 -13.50 -9.25
CA ARG A 26 0.27 -13.73 -8.58
C ARG A 26 0.34 -13.22 -7.14
N GLU A 27 -0.82 -13.05 -6.52
CA GLU A 27 -0.93 -12.58 -5.13
C GLU A 27 -0.14 -13.46 -4.15
N ILE A 28 -0.10 -14.77 -4.39
CA ILE A 28 0.67 -15.72 -3.56
C ILE A 28 2.19 -15.51 -3.70
N ASP A 29 2.65 -15.07 -4.86
CA ASP A 29 4.07 -14.82 -5.11
C ASP A 29 4.50 -13.55 -4.36
N VAL A 30 3.65 -12.51 -4.36
CA VAL A 30 3.84 -11.29 -3.54
C VAL A 30 3.86 -11.63 -2.05
N ALA A 31 2.92 -12.46 -1.59
CA ALA A 31 2.85 -12.90 -0.20
C ALA A 31 4.14 -13.60 0.26
N ARG A 32 4.72 -14.44 -0.60
CA ARG A 32 6.00 -15.11 -0.35
C ARG A 32 7.18 -14.15 -0.32
N ILE A 33 7.26 -13.22 -1.28
CA ILE A 33 8.35 -12.23 -1.33
C ILE A 33 8.32 -11.31 -0.11
N CYS A 34 7.12 -10.87 0.29
CA CYS A 34 6.92 -10.00 1.43
C CYS A 34 6.88 -10.75 2.77
N ALA A 35 6.95 -12.08 2.77
CA ALA A 35 6.82 -12.94 3.96
C ALA A 35 5.56 -12.66 4.80
N ILE A 36 4.42 -12.42 4.14
CA ILE A 36 3.14 -12.09 4.79
C ILE A 36 2.02 -13.06 4.39
N PRO A 37 0.89 -13.10 5.10
CA PRO A 37 -0.25 -13.92 4.71
C PRO A 37 -0.79 -13.52 3.33
N ALA A 38 -1.13 -14.50 2.50
CA ALA A 38 -1.75 -14.24 1.18
C ALA A 38 -3.12 -13.55 1.31
N ASP A 39 -3.82 -13.75 2.43
CA ASP A 39 -5.07 -13.03 2.73
C ASP A 39 -4.83 -11.52 2.88
N ASP A 40 -3.71 -11.11 3.47
CA ASP A 40 -3.39 -9.70 3.63
C ASP A 40 -3.09 -9.03 2.29
N VAL A 41 -2.45 -9.75 1.35
CA VAL A 41 -2.24 -9.25 -0.01
C VAL A 41 -3.59 -9.01 -0.71
N ARG A 42 -4.51 -9.97 -0.64
CA ARG A 42 -5.86 -9.81 -1.21
C ARG A 42 -6.63 -8.66 -0.58
N ARG A 43 -6.53 -8.52 0.76
CA ARG A 43 -7.15 -7.43 1.51
C ARG A 43 -6.62 -6.08 1.03
N VAL A 44 -5.30 -5.91 0.92
CA VAL A 44 -4.69 -4.68 0.43
C VAL A 44 -5.13 -4.36 -0.99
N ILE A 45 -5.08 -5.33 -1.92
CA ILE A 45 -5.52 -5.13 -3.31
C ILE A 45 -7.00 -4.71 -3.37
N SER A 46 -7.83 -5.24 -2.46
CA SER A 46 -9.23 -4.86 -2.30
C SER A 46 -9.46 -3.54 -1.54
N GLY A 47 -8.40 -2.79 -1.22
CA GLY A 47 -8.47 -1.53 -0.48
C GLY A 47 -8.79 -1.67 1.01
N LYS A 48 -8.70 -2.88 1.57
CA LYS A 48 -8.96 -3.15 2.99
C LYS A 48 -7.70 -2.94 3.83
N ARG A 49 -7.91 -2.63 5.11
CA ARG A 49 -6.83 -2.49 6.09
C ARG A 49 -6.17 -3.83 6.37
N VAL A 50 -4.86 -3.79 6.59
CA VAL A 50 -4.03 -4.91 7.04
C VAL A 50 -3.24 -4.51 8.29
N GLY A 51 -2.59 -5.49 8.91
CA GLY A 51 -1.70 -5.25 10.04
C GLY A 51 -0.50 -4.37 9.68
N THR A 52 0.08 -3.72 10.69
CA THR A 52 1.24 -2.83 10.52
C THR A 52 2.46 -3.55 9.93
N GLU A 53 2.69 -4.81 10.30
CA GLU A 53 3.79 -5.62 9.76
C GLU A 53 3.60 -5.88 8.26
N SER A 54 2.39 -6.30 7.86
CA SER A 54 2.07 -6.55 6.45
C SER A 54 2.14 -5.28 5.61
N LEU A 55 1.68 -4.15 6.17
CA LEU A 55 1.82 -2.84 5.55
C LEU A 55 3.29 -2.49 5.32
N GLN A 56 4.14 -2.63 6.34
CA GLN A 56 5.55 -2.28 6.25
C GLN A 56 6.31 -3.17 5.27
N ALA A 57 6.02 -4.48 5.24
CA ALA A 57 6.59 -5.41 4.27
C ALA A 57 6.22 -5.05 2.82
N LEU A 58 4.95 -4.72 2.58
CA LEU A 58 4.49 -4.28 1.25
C LEU A 58 5.12 -2.94 0.85
N CYS A 59 5.21 -1.98 1.77
CA CYS A 59 5.90 -0.71 1.52
C CYS A 59 7.39 -0.89 1.19
N ASN A 60 8.08 -1.77 1.91
CA ASN A 60 9.48 -2.11 1.60
C ASN A 60 9.62 -2.76 0.22
N TRP A 61 8.72 -3.68 -0.14
CA TRP A 61 8.72 -4.31 -1.47
C TRP A 61 8.42 -3.32 -2.61
N LEU A 62 7.56 -2.34 -2.36
CA LEU A 62 7.29 -1.23 -3.28
C LEU A 62 8.42 -0.20 -3.32
N GLU A 63 9.44 -0.32 -2.47
CA GLU A 63 10.51 0.67 -2.28
C GLU A 63 9.93 2.08 -2.02
N ARG A 64 8.88 2.16 -1.18
CA ARG A 64 8.19 3.39 -0.83
C ARG A 64 7.95 3.47 0.67
N PRO A 65 8.18 4.64 1.30
CA PRO A 65 7.87 4.80 2.72
C PRO A 65 6.35 4.76 2.94
N THR A 66 5.92 4.31 4.11
CA THR A 66 4.50 4.30 4.51
C THR A 66 3.87 5.69 4.46
N SER A 67 4.66 6.74 4.70
CA SER A 67 4.25 8.15 4.63
C SER A 67 3.76 8.58 3.26
N PHE A 68 4.26 7.95 2.19
CA PHE A 68 3.80 8.22 0.82
C PHE A 68 2.31 7.92 0.64
N PHE A 69 1.80 6.94 1.40
CA PHE A 69 0.40 6.50 1.33
C PHE A 69 -0.47 7.18 2.39
N GLU A 70 0.05 8.15 3.14
CA GLU A 70 -0.74 8.91 4.10
C GLU A 70 -1.60 9.95 3.37
N ILE A 71 -2.89 10.01 3.71
CA ILE A 71 -3.89 10.90 3.07
C ILE A 71 -3.47 12.39 3.05
N GLN A 72 -2.58 12.80 3.96
CA GLN A 72 -2.08 14.18 4.03
C GLN A 72 -1.16 14.57 2.85
N GLU A 73 -0.33 13.66 2.31
CA GLU A 73 0.53 14.00 1.15
C GLU A 73 -0.28 14.16 -0.14
N LEU A 74 -1.27 13.29 -0.37
CA LEU A 74 -2.16 13.37 -1.53
C LEU A 74 -3.04 14.61 -1.52
N THR A 75 -3.51 15.03 -0.33
CA THR A 75 -4.32 16.25 -0.18
C THR A 75 -3.46 17.51 -0.32
N ASN A 76 -2.21 17.51 0.17
CA ASN A 76 -1.30 18.64 0.00
C ASN A 76 -0.86 18.85 -1.46
N ARG A 77 -0.63 17.78 -2.24
CA ARG A 77 -0.33 17.94 -3.68
C ARG A 77 -1.53 18.40 -4.50
N ARG A 78 -2.76 18.11 -4.08
CA ARG A 78 -3.98 18.54 -4.77
C ARG A 78 -4.27 20.04 -4.62
N LYS A 79 -3.73 20.71 -3.59
CA LYS A 79 -3.82 22.17 -3.42
C LYS A 79 -2.78 22.96 -4.22
N ALA A 80 -1.81 22.30 -4.85
CA ALA A 80 -0.72 22.97 -5.56
C ALA A 80 -1.00 23.24 -7.06
N PHE A 81 -2.19 22.90 -7.56
CA PHE A 81 -2.63 23.24 -8.92
C PHE A 81 -3.94 24.06 -8.85
N PRO A 82 -3.86 25.40 -8.92
CA PRO A 82 -5.03 26.24 -9.21
C PRO A 82 -5.56 26.02 -10.63
#